data_AF-A0A946K3J1-F1
#
_entry.id   AF-A0A946K3J1-F1
#
_cell.length_a   1.000
_cell.length_b   1.000
_cell.length_c   1.000
_cell.angle_alpha   90.00
_cell.angle_beta   90.00
_cell.angle_gamma   90.00
#
_symmetry.space_group_name_H-M   'P 1'
#
loop_
_entity.id
_entity.type
_entity.pdbx_description
1 polymer ?
#
loop_
_entity_poly.entity_id
_entity_poly.type
_entity_poly.pdbx_seq_one_letter_code
_entity_poly.pdbx_strand_id
1 'polypeptide(L)'
;ENVAMPHPLVELQGLQRKVCKQIPRVADNGGEMRDPLTGDQIVGELCGNDLIQRGYSPLELVDGTGSLTPEEYDQLIYDLANFLHYTADPSRLERERIGIYVLLFLAFFFVFTWLLGREYTKEQH
;
A
#
# COMPACT_ATOMS: atom_id res chain seq x y z
N GLU A 1 -18.08 -12.84 -14.09
CA GLU A 1 -16.67 -12.98 -13.67
C GLU A 1 -15.76 -12.93 -14.90
N ASN A 2 -15.71 -11.80 -15.61
CA ASN A 2 -14.81 -11.59 -16.76
C ASN A 2 -14.52 -10.09 -16.82
N VAL A 3 -13.40 -9.66 -16.25
CA VAL A 3 -12.87 -8.31 -16.51
C VAL A 3 -12.03 -8.46 -17.77
N ALA A 4 -12.44 -7.81 -18.85
CA ALA A 4 -11.97 -8.09 -20.21
C ALA A 4 -10.54 -7.63 -20.51
N MET A 5 -9.76 -7.21 -19.52
CA MET A 5 -8.36 -6.84 -19.72
C MET A 5 -7.43 -7.66 -18.82
N PRO A 6 -6.43 -8.36 -19.42
CA PRO A 6 -5.38 -8.99 -18.65
C PRO A 6 -4.51 -7.95 -17.95
N HIS A 7 -3.76 -8.39 -16.95
CA HIS A 7 -2.80 -7.54 -16.25
C HIS A 7 -1.79 -6.93 -17.24
N PRO A 8 -1.55 -5.60 -17.24
CA PRO A 8 -0.70 -4.94 -18.24
C PRO A 8 0.74 -5.47 -18.31
N LEU A 9 1.24 -6.03 -17.20
CA LEU A 9 2.59 -6.61 -17.10
C LEU A 9 2.55 -8.14 -16.96
N VAL A 10 1.50 -8.79 -17.47
CA VAL A 10 1.35 -10.26 -17.41
C VAL A 10 2.52 -11.00 -18.04
N GLU A 11 3.14 -10.43 -19.08
CA GLU A 11 4.31 -11.02 -19.74
C GLU A 11 5.55 -11.01 -18.84
N LEU A 12 5.70 -9.99 -17.99
CA LEU A 12 6.81 -9.87 -17.05
C LEU A 12 6.56 -10.68 -15.77
N GLN A 13 5.37 -10.53 -15.18
CA GLN A 13 4.99 -11.17 -13.92
C GLN A 13 4.67 -12.66 -14.06
N GLY A 14 4.10 -13.04 -15.20
CA GLY A 14 3.48 -14.34 -15.42
C GLY A 14 1.98 -14.37 -15.09
N LEU A 15 1.36 -15.49 -15.46
CA LEU A 15 -0.06 -15.74 -15.25
C LEU A 15 -0.32 -16.11 -13.79
N GLN A 16 -1.25 -15.38 -13.16
CA GLN A 16 -1.74 -15.72 -11.83
C GLN A 16 -2.98 -16.60 -11.93
N ARG A 17 -2.93 -17.76 -11.28
CA ARG A 17 -4.05 -18.69 -11.21
C ARG A 17 -4.67 -18.65 -9.82
N LYS A 18 -6.01 -18.69 -9.77
CA LYS A 18 -6.73 -18.92 -8.52
C LYS A 18 -6.53 -20.36 -8.07
N VAL A 19 -6.02 -20.56 -6.86
CA VAL A 19 -5.78 -21.87 -6.26
C VAL A 19 -6.45 -21.98 -4.89
N CYS A 20 -6.78 -23.21 -4.51
CA CYS A 20 -7.20 -23.53 -3.15
C CYS A 20 -5.96 -23.83 -2.31
N LYS A 21 -5.94 -23.38 -1.06
CA LYS A 21 -4.83 -23.60 -0.14
C LYS A 21 -5.31 -24.37 1.08
N GLN A 22 -4.49 -25.30 1.56
CA GLN A 22 -4.70 -26.00 2.81
C GLN A 22 -4.25 -25.08 3.95
N ILE A 23 -5.20 -24.59 4.74
CA ILE A 23 -4.92 -23.67 5.86
C ILE A 23 -5.52 -24.19 7.17
N PRO A 24 -4.93 -23.83 8.33
CA PRO A 24 -5.39 -24.33 9.62
C PRO A 24 -6.85 -23.98 9.88
N ARG A 25 -7.64 -24.92 10.38
CA ARG A 25 -8.98 -24.63 10.87
C ARG A 25 -8.89 -23.81 12.14
N VAL A 26 -9.81 -22.87 12.30
CA VAL A 26 -9.89 -22.01 13.49
C VAL A 26 -10.95 -22.60 14.41
N ALA A 27 -10.63 -22.76 15.69
CA ALA A 27 -11.56 -23.21 16.72
C ALA A 27 -12.47 -22.05 17.19
N ASP A 28 -13.54 -22.37 17.91
CA ASP A 28 -14.52 -21.37 18.39
C ASP A 28 -13.90 -20.30 19.31
N ASN A 29 -12.75 -20.60 19.91
CA ASN A 29 -11.96 -19.69 20.74
C ASN A 29 -10.99 -18.80 19.92
N GLY A 30 -10.98 -18.91 18.59
CA GLY A 30 -10.14 -18.14 17.68
C GLY A 30 -8.72 -18.68 17.48
N GLY A 31 -8.34 -19.79 18.12
CA GLY A 31 -7.03 -20.43 17.94
C GLY A 31 -6.99 -21.43 16.76
N GLU A 32 -5.80 -21.75 16.25
CA GLU A 32 -5.64 -22.81 15.26
C GLU A 32 -5.90 -24.19 15.87
N MET A 33 -6.70 -25.00 15.19
CA MET A 33 -6.97 -26.38 15.58
C MET A 33 -5.72 -27.24 15.37
N ARG A 34 -5.33 -27.96 16.42
CA ARG A 34 -4.27 -28.97 16.38
C ARG A 34 -4.81 -30.32 16.80
N ASP A 35 -4.29 -31.38 16.21
CA ASP A 35 -4.60 -32.75 16.60
C ASP A 35 -4.10 -32.99 18.04
N PRO A 36 -4.97 -33.42 18.98
CA PRO A 36 -4.59 -33.66 20.37
C PRO A 36 -3.60 -34.81 20.56
N LEU A 37 -3.47 -35.73 19.60
CA LEU A 37 -2.55 -36.88 19.69
C LEU A 37 -1.21 -36.60 19.02
N THR A 38 -1.22 -35.88 17.89
CA THR A 38 -0.04 -35.67 17.04
C THR A 38 0.58 -34.27 17.24
N GLY A 39 -0.22 -33.28 17.67
CA GLY A 39 0.20 -31.88 17.81
C GLY A 39 0.25 -31.10 16.49
N ASP A 40 0.00 -31.77 15.36
CA ASP A 40 -0.03 -31.17 14.03
C ASP A 40 -1.28 -30.30 13.82
N GLN A 41 -1.19 -29.32 12.92
CA GLN A 41 -2.32 -28.44 12.59
C GLN A 41 -3.37 -29.20 11.76
N ILE A 42 -4.64 -29.12 12.16
CA ILE A 42 -5.75 -29.66 11.38
C ILE A 42 -6.06 -28.66 10.29
N VAL A 43 -5.61 -28.97 9.07
CA VAL A 43 -5.84 -28.14 7.90
C VAL A 43 -7.20 -28.42 7.25
N GLY A 44 -7.79 -27.38 6.66
CA GLY A 44 -8.93 -27.49 5.76
C GLY A 44 -8.64 -26.77 4.46
N GLU A 45 -9.17 -27.30 3.37
CA GLU A 45 -9.10 -26.64 2.07
C GLU A 45 -10.04 -25.44 2.05
N LEU A 46 -9.49 -24.27 1.75
CA LEU A 46 -10.27 -23.06 1.51
C LEU A 46 -9.93 -22.50 0.13
N CYS A 47 -10.94 -21.92 -0.52
CA CYS A 47 -10.87 -21.43 -1.89
C CYS A 47 -11.54 -20.06 -2.00
N GLY A 48 -11.14 -19.27 -3.01
CA GLY A 48 -11.85 -18.05 -3.38
C GLY A 48 -11.93 -17.01 -2.25
N ASN A 49 -13.14 -16.50 -1.99
CA ASN A 49 -13.35 -15.43 -1.02
C ASN A 49 -13.07 -15.84 0.43
N ASP A 50 -13.22 -17.13 0.77
CA ASP A 50 -12.98 -17.63 2.12
C ASP A 50 -11.49 -17.57 2.50
N LEU A 51 -10.58 -17.69 1.51
CA LEU A 51 -9.15 -17.46 1.71
C LEU A 51 -8.85 -15.99 2.02
N ILE A 52 -9.50 -15.07 1.29
CA ILE A 52 -9.31 -13.62 1.46
C ILE A 52 -9.75 -13.18 2.86
N GLN A 53 -10.88 -13.70 3.35
CA GLN A 53 -11.37 -13.41 4.70
C GLN A 53 -10.39 -13.87 5.79
N ARG A 54 -9.62 -14.93 5.52
CA ARG A 54 -8.57 -15.44 6.41
C ARG A 54 -7.23 -14.68 6.26
N GLY A 55 -7.13 -13.71 5.36
CA GLY A 55 -5.91 -12.94 5.11
C GLY A 55 -4.92 -13.60 4.14
N TYR A 56 -5.33 -14.65 3.41
CA TYR A 56 -4.47 -15.34 2.44
C TYR A 56 -4.81 -14.93 1.01
N SER A 57 -3.78 -14.76 0.17
CA SER A 57 -3.98 -14.53 -1.27
C SER A 57 -4.44 -15.83 -1.95
N PRO A 58 -5.56 -15.80 -2.71
CA PRO A 58 -6.03 -16.95 -3.49
C PRO A 58 -5.25 -17.15 -4.78
N LEU A 59 -4.25 -16.31 -5.05
CA LEU A 59 -3.48 -16.32 -6.29
C LEU A 59 -2.15 -17.02 -6.07
N GLU A 60 -1.74 -17.78 -7.08
CA GLU A 60 -0.44 -18.42 -7.17
C GLU A 60 0.11 -18.21 -8.59
N LEU A 61 1.40 -17.94 -8.67
CA LEU A 61 2.09 -17.73 -9.93
C LEU A 61 2.26 -19.08 -10.64
N VAL A 62 1.95 -19.13 -11.93
CA VAL A 62 2.26 -20.29 -12.75
C VAL A 62 3.71 -20.18 -13.23
N ASP A 63 4.58 -21.06 -12.71
CA ASP A 63 6.00 -21.07 -13.06
C ASP A 63 6.23 -21.16 -14.57
N GLY A 64 7.21 -20.39 -15.07
CA GLY A 64 7.59 -20.37 -16.48
C GLY A 64 6.64 -19.61 -17.41
N THR A 65 5.65 -18.90 -16.89
CA THR A 65 4.74 -18.05 -17.69
C THR A 65 5.16 -16.58 -17.77
N GLY A 66 5.99 -16.10 -16.84
CA GLY A 66 6.56 -14.76 -16.83
C GLY A 66 8.03 -14.76 -17.25
N SER A 67 8.52 -13.61 -17.74
CA SER A 67 9.92 -13.44 -18.12
C SER A 67 10.85 -13.10 -16.96
N LEU A 68 10.30 -12.63 -15.82
CA LEU A 68 11.06 -12.23 -14.63
C LEU A 68 10.77 -13.16 -13.46
N THR A 69 11.74 -13.27 -12.53
CA THR A 69 11.44 -13.89 -11.23
C THR A 69 10.56 -12.96 -10.38
N PRO A 70 9.86 -13.48 -9.34
CA PRO A 70 9.06 -12.66 -8.45
C PRO A 70 9.86 -11.48 -7.84
N GLU A 71 11.11 -11.73 -7.45
CA GLU A 71 11.98 -10.72 -6.84
C GLU A 71 12.39 -9.64 -7.84
N GLU A 72 12.75 -10.03 -9.07
CA GLU A 72 13.10 -9.10 -10.14
C GLU A 72 11.89 -8.25 -10.56
N TYR A 73 10.71 -8.88 -10.61
CA TYR A 73 9.46 -8.18 -10.89
C TYR A 73 9.13 -7.14 -9.81
N ASP A 74 9.24 -7.50 -8.52
CA ASP A 74 9.01 -6.58 -7.42
C ASP A 74 9.97 -5.38 -7.46
N GLN A 75 11.24 -5.62 -7.76
CA GLN A 75 12.22 -4.55 -7.94
C GLN A 75 11.88 -3.65 -9.13
N LEU A 76 11.50 -4.22 -10.27
CA LEU A 76 11.10 -3.47 -11.46
C LEU A 76 9.87 -2.59 -11.18
N ILE A 77 8.86 -3.13 -10.49
CA ILE A 77 7.66 -2.36 -10.11
C ILE A 77 8.01 -1.24 -9.14
N TYR A 78 8.91 -1.51 -8.18
CA TYR A 78 9.39 -0.50 -7.25
C TYR A 78 10.07 0.66 -7.98
N ASP A 79 10.99 0.36 -8.89
CA ASP A 79 11.71 1.36 -9.66
C ASP A 79 10.80 2.12 -10.64
N LEU A 80 9.87 1.42 -11.28
CA LEU A 80 8.87 2.03 -12.16
C LEU A 80 7.95 3.00 -11.40
N ALA A 81 7.45 2.59 -10.22
CA ALA A 81 6.60 3.44 -9.39
C ALA A 81 7.36 4.67 -8.91
N ASN A 82 8.62 4.52 -8.51
CA ASN A 82 9.48 5.64 -8.13
C ASN A 82 9.75 6.59 -9.31
N PHE A 83 9.97 6.04 -10.50
CA PHE A 83 10.14 6.84 -11.72
C PHE A 83 8.86 7.62 -12.07
N LEU A 84 7.69 6.97 -12.03
CA LEU A 84 6.41 7.63 -12.26
C LEU A 84 6.12 8.70 -11.20
N HIS A 85 6.50 8.44 -9.95
CA HIS A 85 6.38 9.41 -8.87
C HIS A 85 7.23 10.66 -9.12
N TYR A 86 8.49 10.48 -9.52
CA TYR A 86 9.40 11.58 -9.82
C TYR A 86 8.96 12.37 -11.06
N THR A 87 8.52 11.68 -12.12
CA THR A 87 8.09 12.35 -13.37
C THR A 87 6.76 13.08 -13.21
N ALA A 88 5.88 12.64 -12.31
CA ALA A 88 4.63 13.33 -11.99
C ALA A 88 4.85 14.69 -11.29
N ASP A 89 5.90 14.83 -10.47
CA ASP A 89 6.29 16.12 -9.88
C ASP A 89 7.82 16.26 -9.76
N PRO A 90 8.51 16.65 -10.84
CA PRO A 90 9.96 16.78 -10.85
C PRO A 90 10.47 17.94 -9.99
N SER A 91 9.58 18.88 -9.60
CA SER A 91 9.90 20.11 -8.88
C SER A 91 9.58 20.06 -7.38
N ARG A 92 9.14 18.90 -6.87
CA ARG A 92 8.61 18.73 -5.51
C ARG A 92 9.54 19.28 -4.42
N LEU A 93 10.83 18.93 -4.47
CA LEU A 93 11.83 19.36 -3.48
C LEU A 93 12.00 20.89 -3.43
N GLU A 94 11.94 21.55 -4.58
CA GLU A 94 12.08 23.00 -4.66
C GLU A 94 10.82 23.70 -4.11
N ARG A 95 9.63 23.19 -4.42
CA ARG A 95 8.37 23.72 -3.88
C ARG A 95 8.27 23.55 -2.37
N GLU A 96 8.70 22.42 -1.83
CA GLU A 96 8.71 22.18 -0.39
C GLU A 96 9.67 23.13 0.33
N ARG A 97 10.89 23.30 -0.21
CA ARG A 97 11.89 24.24 0.31
C ARG A 97 11.36 25.67 0.32
N ILE A 98 10.83 26.15 -0.82
CA ILE A 98 10.26 27.51 -0.92
C ILE A 98 9.06 27.65 0.03
N GLY A 99 8.20 26.63 0.11
CA GLY A 99 7.04 26.61 0.98
C GLY A 99 7.40 26.82 2.45
N ILE A 100 8.46 26.16 2.94
CA ILE A 100 8.95 26.35 4.32
C ILE A 100 9.38 27.80 4.55
N TYR A 101 10.14 28.40 3.62
CA TYR A 101 10.56 29.80 3.75
C TYR A 101 9.38 30.77 3.73
N VAL A 102 8.38 30.52 2.86
CA VAL A 102 7.15 31.34 2.80
C VAL A 102 6.38 31.23 4.10
N LEU A 103 6.21 30.04 4.67
CA LEU A 103 5.52 29.85 5.94
C LEU A 103 6.24 30.54 7.11
N LEU A 104 7.57 30.46 7.16
CA LEU A 104 8.37 31.18 8.17
C LEU A 104 8.22 32.70 8.04
N PHE A 105 8.28 33.22 6.81
CA PHE A 105 8.09 34.63 6.54
C PHE A 105 6.69 35.10 6.97
N LEU A 106 5.65 34.35 6.61
CA LEU A 106 4.27 34.67 6.99
C LEU A 106 4.08 34.59 8.50
N ALA A 107 4.65 33.61 9.19
CA ALA A 107 4.56 33.51 10.65
C ALA A 107 5.25 34.70 11.34
N PHE A 108 6.42 35.11 10.87
CA PHE A 108 7.12 36.29 11.36
C PHE A 108 6.31 37.57 11.12
N PHE A 109 5.84 37.78 9.89
CA PHE A 109 5.04 38.95 9.54
C PHE A 109 3.70 38.98 10.29
N PHE A 110 3.09 37.81 10.49
CA PHE A 110 1.83 37.64 11.22
C PHE A 110 1.93 38.23 12.64
N VAL A 111 3.05 38.01 13.33
CA VAL A 111 3.29 38.60 14.66
C VAL A 111 3.20 40.13 14.59
N PHE A 112 3.88 40.77 13.63
CA PHE A 112 3.81 42.24 13.48
C PHE A 112 2.41 42.72 13.15
N THR A 113 1.71 42.08 12.22
CA THR A 113 0.33 42.46 11.87
C THR A 113 -0.63 42.27 13.04
N TRP A 114 -0.42 41.24 13.86
CA TRP A 114 -1.24 41.00 15.05
C TRP A 114 -0.99 42.07 16.12
N LEU A 115 0.27 42.42 16.40
CA LEU A 115 0.59 43.53 17.31
C LEU A 115 -0.02 44.84 16.80
N LEU A 116 0.11 45.13 15.49
CA LEU A 116 -0.42 46.33 14.87
C LEU A 116 -1.96 46.38 14.98
N GLY A 117 -2.64 45.30 14.63
CA GLY A 117 -4.09 45.17 14.75
C GLY A 117 -4.58 45.37 16.19
N ARG A 118 -3.84 44.85 17.17
CA ARG A 118 -4.15 45.04 18.59
C ARG A 118 -4.15 46.51 19.00
N GLU A 119 -3.20 47.31 18.52
CA GLU A 119 -3.17 48.75 18.83
C GLU A 119 -4.29 49.51 18.09
N TYR A 120 -4.52 49.25 16.80
CA TYR A 120 -5.62 49.88 16.06
C TYR A 120 -7.00 49.60 16.67
N THR A 121 -7.20 48.40 17.23
CA THR A 121 -8.48 48.03 17.85
C THR A 121 -8.71 48.76 19.18
N LYS A 122 -7.65 49.24 19.85
CA LYS A 122 -7.79 50.04 21.07
C LYS A 122 -8.30 51.46 20.82
N GLU A 123 -8.08 52.01 19.63
CA GLU A 123 -8.49 53.39 19.32
C GLU A 123 -9.99 53.50 18.97
N GLN A 124 -10.64 52.39 18.67
CA GLN A 124 -12.06 52.32 18.30
C GLN A 124 -13.02 52.00 19.46
N HIS A 125 -12.51 51.85 20.69
CA HIS A 125 -13.29 51.66 21.92
C HIS A 125 -13.08 52.82 22.89
#